data_AF-A0A1Y3NC96-F1
#
_entry.id   AF-A0A1Y3NC96-F1
#
_cell.length_a   1.000
_cell.length_b   1.000
_cell.length_c   1.000
_cell.angle_alpha   90.00
_cell.angle_beta   90.00
_cell.angle_gamma   90.00
#
_symmetry.space_group_name_H-M   'P 1'
#
loop_
_entity.id
_entity.type
_entity.pdbx_description
1 polymer ?
#
loop_
_entity_poly.entity_id
_entity_poly.type
_entity_poly.pdbx_seq_one_letter_code
_entity_poly.pdbx_strand_id
1 'polypeptide(L)'
;MPNIFHIVINPKSLEYYEDIIKYLTGLKYFQWLKVVEHIGQEEKHYHVVLQLSKSMPKLSVNKLHGAHIRPKIFGSTKKLIDYVDCKDEKHISEGVTAVLIDEIGERRHQGGMCVADLREAEKEDVPAILYNIKNKIDNEYKSTSKFHQMLDEIRMNLLTGIRVIYFIGKPGCGKTYNAYTHAFALGYANEDITKVTINNNFFEFVGSINDKCLIVEEFRPSQLHPSSLLQFTDKYGYSCPIKGGFKYVRPETIIICSIMHPSRLYREEKDELNEQFTRRITHLYEVENDHSYKEIFLNQVYIGGRPIGFRTEFNQLEEYEVTNDWDGTRTVIN
;
A
#
# COMPACT_ATOMS: atom_id res chain seq x y z
N MET A 1 -17.66 21.29 -9.11
CA MET A 1 -18.53 21.15 -7.92
C MET A 1 -19.97 21.01 -8.40
N PRO A 2 -20.79 20.14 -7.78
CA PRO A 2 -22.20 20.04 -8.13
C PRO A 2 -22.91 21.38 -7.89
N ASN A 3 -23.74 21.78 -8.84
CA ASN A 3 -24.55 22.99 -8.73
C ASN A 3 -25.86 22.64 -8.04
N ILE A 4 -26.25 23.46 -7.07
CA ILE A 4 -27.47 23.25 -6.30
C ILE A 4 -28.32 24.50 -6.37
N PHE A 5 -29.60 24.28 -6.68
CA PHE A 5 -30.63 25.30 -6.73
C PHE A 5 -31.59 25.09 -5.59
N HIS A 6 -32.03 26.21 -5.01
CA HIS A 6 -33.17 26.26 -4.12
C HIS A 6 -34.31 26.93 -4.86
N ILE A 7 -35.35 26.16 -5.14
CA ILE A 7 -36.54 26.63 -5.86
C ILE A 7 -37.70 26.60 -4.88
N VAL A 8 -38.52 27.63 -4.88
CA VAL A 8 -39.73 27.72 -4.05
C VAL A 8 -40.94 27.76 -4.97
N ILE A 9 -41.79 26.73 -4.89
CA ILE A 9 -43.06 26.64 -5.61
C ILE A 9 -44.12 27.29 -4.72
N ASN A 10 -44.47 28.53 -5.04
CA ASN A 10 -45.47 29.32 -4.31
C ASN A 10 -46.89 28.77 -4.53
N PRO A 11 -47.90 29.21 -3.75
CA PRO A 11 -49.26 28.68 -3.83
C PRO A 11 -49.87 28.72 -5.25
N LYS A 12 -49.59 29.78 -6.02
CA LYS A 12 -50.11 29.94 -7.39
C LYS A 12 -49.46 28.97 -8.37
N SER A 13 -48.22 28.57 -8.12
CA SER A 13 -47.47 27.64 -8.95
C SER A 13 -47.74 26.17 -8.61
N LEU A 14 -48.42 25.86 -7.50
CA LEU A 14 -48.67 24.48 -7.07
C LEU A 14 -49.53 23.70 -8.07
N GLU A 15 -50.43 24.35 -8.80
CA GLU A 15 -51.23 23.68 -9.84
C GLU A 15 -50.39 23.13 -10.99
N TYR A 16 -49.17 23.67 -11.20
CA TYR A 16 -48.20 23.23 -12.21
C TYR A 16 -47.09 22.35 -11.64
N TYR A 17 -47.30 21.76 -10.46
CA TYR A 17 -46.30 20.97 -9.77
C TYR A 17 -45.66 19.89 -10.67
N GLU A 18 -46.50 19.06 -11.29
CA GLU A 18 -46.06 17.97 -12.17
C GLU A 18 -45.22 18.47 -13.35
N ASP A 19 -45.61 19.58 -13.97
CA ASP A 19 -44.89 20.18 -15.10
C ASP A 19 -43.52 20.71 -14.68
N ILE A 20 -43.44 21.32 -13.48
CA ILE A 20 -42.19 21.81 -12.89
C ILE A 20 -41.27 20.63 -12.61
N ILE A 21 -41.74 19.57 -11.95
CA ILE A 21 -40.91 18.40 -11.62
C ILE A 21 -40.43 17.69 -12.89
N LYS A 22 -41.30 17.51 -13.88
CA LYS A 22 -40.95 16.93 -15.19
C LYS A 22 -39.89 17.77 -15.91
N TYR A 23 -40.00 19.09 -15.85
CA TYR A 23 -38.99 19.98 -16.42
C TYR A 23 -37.64 19.85 -15.72
N LEU A 24 -37.61 19.85 -14.38
CA LEU A 24 -36.38 19.79 -13.60
C LEU A 24 -35.66 18.43 -13.73
N THR A 25 -36.43 17.34 -13.72
CA THR A 25 -35.89 15.98 -13.89
C THR A 25 -35.45 15.71 -15.33
N GLY A 26 -36.04 16.38 -16.33
CA GLY A 26 -35.64 16.29 -17.74
C GLY A 26 -34.36 17.07 -18.12
N LEU A 27 -33.70 17.75 -17.18
CA LEU A 27 -32.48 18.50 -17.45
C LEU A 27 -31.30 17.56 -17.77
N LYS A 28 -30.49 17.91 -18.78
CA LYS A 28 -29.34 17.13 -19.29
C LYS A 28 -28.32 16.69 -18.22
N TYR A 29 -28.32 17.33 -17.04
CA TYR A 29 -27.39 17.06 -15.94
C TYR A 29 -28.09 16.83 -14.61
N PHE A 30 -29.38 16.47 -14.64
CA PHE A 30 -30.12 16.08 -13.46
C PHE A 30 -29.37 14.98 -12.68
N GLN A 31 -29.30 15.11 -11.36
CA GLN A 31 -28.76 14.08 -10.48
C GLN A 31 -29.74 13.71 -9.39
N TRP A 32 -30.22 14.73 -8.69
CA TRP A 32 -31.04 14.56 -7.51
C TRP A 32 -31.94 15.76 -7.31
N LEU A 33 -33.16 15.50 -6.86
CA LEU A 33 -34.12 16.50 -6.46
C LEU A 33 -34.85 16.03 -5.20
N LYS A 34 -35.06 16.97 -4.28
CA LYS A 34 -35.85 16.76 -3.06
C LYS A 34 -36.91 17.85 -2.96
N VAL A 35 -38.15 17.46 -2.72
CA VAL A 35 -39.30 18.34 -2.54
C VAL A 35 -39.84 18.18 -1.13
N VAL A 36 -39.97 19.29 -0.42
CA VAL A 36 -40.45 19.32 0.96
C VAL A 36 -41.52 20.39 1.11
N GLU A 37 -42.58 20.07 1.82
CA GLU A 37 -43.58 21.03 2.30
C GLU A 37 -43.23 21.48 3.72
N HIS A 38 -43.24 22.79 3.97
CA HIS A 38 -43.12 23.34 5.32
C HIS A 38 -44.50 23.45 5.95
N ILE A 39 -44.70 22.79 7.09
CA ILE A 39 -45.95 22.78 7.88
C ILE A 39 -45.78 23.74 9.05
N GLY A 40 -46.80 24.59 9.27
CA GLY A 40 -46.80 25.62 10.32
C GLY A 40 -46.63 27.05 9.79
N GLN A 41 -46.70 27.25 8.48
CA GLN A 41 -46.65 28.57 7.83
C GLN A 41 -48.04 28.96 7.28
N GLU A 42 -48.27 30.28 7.11
CA GLU A 42 -49.58 30.81 6.66
C GLU A 42 -49.97 30.33 5.25
N GLU A 43 -48.99 30.22 4.36
CA GLU A 43 -49.20 29.83 2.96
C GLU A 43 -48.53 28.50 2.65
N LYS A 44 -49.30 27.58 2.05
CA LYS A 44 -48.77 26.31 1.55
C LYS A 44 -47.81 26.55 0.38
N HIS A 45 -46.57 26.08 0.51
CA HIS A 45 -45.59 26.12 -0.57
C HIS A 45 -44.61 24.96 -0.47
N TYR A 46 -43.94 24.65 -1.59
CA TYR A 46 -42.93 23.59 -1.63
C TYR A 46 -41.53 24.17 -1.83
N HIS A 47 -40.60 23.63 -1.06
CA HIS A 47 -39.18 23.83 -1.25
C HIS A 47 -38.59 22.69 -2.07
N VAL A 48 -37.91 23.04 -3.15
CA VAL A 48 -37.22 22.09 -4.03
C VAL A 48 -35.73 22.35 -3.96
N VAL A 49 -34.97 21.32 -3.60
CA VAL A 49 -33.51 21.31 -3.72
C VAL A 49 -33.16 20.50 -4.95
N LEU A 50 -32.64 21.15 -5.99
CA LEU A 50 -32.19 20.50 -7.23
C LEU A 50 -30.67 20.47 -7.27
N GLN A 51 -30.09 19.29 -7.49
CA GLN A 51 -28.66 19.07 -7.69
C GLN A 51 -28.37 18.65 -9.14
N LEU A 52 -27.42 19.35 -9.78
CA LEU A 52 -26.92 19.06 -11.13
C LEU A 52 -25.43 18.65 -11.12
N SER A 53 -25.06 17.72 -12.00
CA SER A 53 -23.71 17.13 -12.08
C SER A 53 -22.64 18.08 -12.64
N LYS A 54 -23.05 19.05 -13.46
CA LYS A 54 -22.18 19.98 -14.18
C LYS A 54 -22.74 21.41 -14.18
N SER A 55 -21.94 22.37 -14.64
CA SER A 55 -22.36 23.77 -14.78
C SER A 55 -23.44 23.99 -15.84
N MET A 56 -24.25 25.03 -15.62
CA MET A 56 -25.67 25.18 -15.97
C MET A 56 -26.09 25.11 -17.46
N PRO A 57 -27.25 24.49 -17.74
CA PRO A 57 -28.28 25.14 -18.56
C PRO A 57 -28.98 26.26 -17.76
N LYS A 58 -29.25 27.42 -18.38
CA LYS A 58 -30.07 28.48 -17.74
C LYS A 58 -31.46 27.90 -17.46
N LEU A 59 -31.91 27.92 -16.21
CA LEU A 59 -33.28 27.51 -15.88
C LEU A 59 -34.27 28.47 -16.55
N SER A 60 -35.23 27.92 -17.29
CA SER A 60 -36.28 28.71 -17.95
C SER A 60 -37.34 29.13 -16.93
N VAL A 61 -37.43 30.45 -16.68
CA VAL A 61 -38.42 31.03 -15.77
C VAL A 61 -39.86 30.71 -16.22
N ASN A 62 -40.11 30.68 -17.53
CA ASN A 62 -41.42 30.35 -18.09
C ASN A 62 -41.84 28.92 -17.72
N LYS A 63 -40.90 27.97 -17.74
CA LYS A 63 -41.16 26.56 -17.37
C LYS A 63 -41.25 26.32 -15.86
N LEU A 64 -40.96 27.34 -15.05
CA LEU A 64 -41.13 27.28 -13.60
C LEU A 64 -42.51 27.80 -13.15
N HIS A 65 -43.35 28.28 -14.08
CA HIS A 65 -44.73 28.70 -13.80
C HIS A 65 -44.85 29.68 -12.61
N GLY A 66 -43.88 30.59 -12.46
CA GLY A 66 -43.83 31.57 -11.37
C GLY A 66 -43.10 31.10 -10.10
N ALA A 67 -42.62 29.85 -10.03
CA ALA A 67 -41.76 29.41 -8.96
C ALA A 67 -40.43 30.20 -8.97
N HIS A 68 -39.96 30.58 -7.78
CA HIS A 68 -38.82 31.46 -7.64
C HIS A 68 -37.55 30.68 -7.31
N ILE A 69 -36.45 30.99 -8.00
CA ILE A 69 -35.13 30.49 -7.65
C ILE A 69 -34.57 31.42 -6.58
N ARG A 70 -34.39 30.91 -5.35
CA ARG A 70 -33.73 31.66 -4.29
C ARG A 70 -32.23 31.75 -4.61
N PRO A 71 -31.60 32.93 -4.42
CA PRO A 71 -30.15 33.02 -4.45
C PRO A 71 -29.55 32.00 -3.48
N LYS A 72 -28.31 31.59 -3.72
CA LYS A 72 -27.60 30.71 -2.80
C LYS A 72 -27.24 31.48 -1.52
N ILE A 73 -28.23 31.68 -0.64
CA ILE A 73 -28.13 32.46 0.59
C ILE A 73 -27.32 31.69 1.65
N PHE A 74 -27.31 30.37 1.54
CA PHE A 74 -26.66 29.48 2.48
C PHE A 74 -25.30 29.03 1.88
N GLY A 75 -24.20 29.56 2.42
CA GLY A 75 -22.84 29.35 1.91
C GLY A 75 -22.37 27.89 1.78
N SER A 76 -23.14 26.90 2.27
CA SER A 76 -22.90 25.47 2.05
C SER A 76 -24.20 24.74 1.65
N THR A 77 -24.06 23.65 0.89
CA THR A 77 -25.18 22.77 0.53
C THR A 77 -25.86 22.18 1.76
N LYS A 78 -25.05 21.86 2.78
CA LYS A 78 -25.56 21.33 4.05
C LYS A 78 -26.53 22.33 4.70
N LYS A 79 -26.15 23.60 4.84
CA LYS A 79 -27.03 24.63 5.41
C LYS A 79 -28.33 24.81 4.62
N LEU A 80 -28.28 24.72 3.28
CA LEU A 80 -29.49 24.77 2.46
C LEU A 80 -30.43 23.58 2.73
N ILE A 81 -29.88 22.37 2.84
CA ILE A 81 -30.69 21.17 3.08
C ILE A 81 -31.22 21.17 4.51
N ASP A 82 -30.42 21.59 5.49
CA ASP A 82 -30.88 21.75 6.87
C ASP A 82 -32.02 22.77 6.93
N TYR A 83 -31.94 23.88 6.17
CA TYR A 83 -33.03 24.84 6.06
C TYR A 83 -34.30 24.24 5.44
N VAL A 84 -34.17 23.49 4.35
CA VAL A 84 -35.32 22.84 3.69
C VAL A 84 -35.92 21.73 4.57
N ASP A 85 -35.10 21.05 5.37
CA ASP A 85 -35.53 20.04 6.34
C ASP A 85 -36.03 20.63 7.67
N CYS A 86 -36.10 21.97 7.80
CA CYS A 86 -36.47 22.66 9.05
C CYS A 86 -35.59 22.29 10.27
N LYS A 87 -34.30 22.04 10.04
CA LYS A 87 -33.31 21.69 11.07
C LYS A 87 -32.50 22.87 11.59
N ASP A 88 -32.67 24.07 11.02
CA ASP A 88 -32.05 25.28 11.52
C ASP A 88 -32.82 25.87 12.71
N GLU A 89 -32.10 26.65 13.53
CA GLU A 89 -32.60 27.21 14.79
C GLU A 89 -33.88 28.03 14.61
N LYS A 90 -34.02 28.74 13.48
CA LYS A 90 -35.18 29.58 13.20
C LYS A 90 -36.46 28.74 13.09
N HIS A 91 -36.49 27.73 12.21
CA HIS A 91 -37.67 26.90 12.05
C HIS A 91 -38.03 26.12 13.32
N ILE A 92 -37.02 25.65 14.06
CA ILE A 92 -37.22 24.99 15.35
C ILE A 92 -37.90 25.95 16.34
N SER A 93 -37.47 27.22 16.40
CA SER A 93 -38.07 28.22 17.29
C SER A 93 -39.49 28.63 16.89
N GLU A 94 -39.81 28.58 15.60
CA GLU A 94 -41.13 28.91 15.05
C GLU A 94 -42.10 27.71 15.04
N GLY A 95 -41.63 26.52 15.45
CA GLY A 95 -42.44 25.30 15.43
C GLY A 95 -42.76 24.80 14.02
N VAL A 96 -41.98 25.21 13.01
CA VAL A 96 -42.16 24.79 11.62
C VAL A 96 -41.53 23.41 11.41
N THR A 97 -42.27 22.52 10.75
CA THR A 97 -41.80 21.16 10.44
C THR A 97 -41.80 20.90 8.94
N ALA A 98 -41.03 19.89 8.51
CA ALA A 98 -40.87 19.54 7.10
C ALA A 98 -41.51 18.18 6.80
N VAL A 99 -42.36 18.12 5.76
CA VAL A 99 -42.92 16.88 5.21
C VAL A 99 -42.32 16.61 3.84
N LEU A 100 -41.72 15.43 3.67
CA LEU A 100 -41.18 15.01 2.38
C LEU A 100 -42.34 14.72 1.41
N ILE A 101 -42.33 15.40 0.26
CA ILE A 101 -43.29 15.18 -0.83
C ILE A 101 -42.71 14.21 -1.85
N ASP A 102 -41.50 14.51 -2.35
CA ASP A 102 -40.83 13.71 -3.36
C ASP A 102 -39.31 13.73 -3.19
N GLU A 103 -38.67 12.63 -3.54
CA GLU A 103 -37.22 12.52 -3.65
C GLU A 103 -36.87 11.66 -4.87
N ILE A 104 -36.18 12.26 -5.84
CA ILE A 104 -35.91 11.63 -7.14
C ILE A 104 -34.40 11.67 -7.40
N GLY A 105 -33.83 10.52 -7.77
CA GLY A 105 -32.41 10.37 -8.10
C GLY A 105 -31.52 10.13 -6.88
N GLU A 106 -30.20 10.21 -7.07
CA GLU A 106 -29.21 9.92 -6.03
C GLU A 106 -28.38 11.16 -5.71
N ARG A 107 -28.43 11.56 -4.43
CA ARG A 107 -27.70 12.74 -3.96
C ARG A 107 -26.20 12.49 -4.04
N ARG A 108 -25.48 13.30 -4.81
CA ARG A 108 -24.01 13.32 -4.72
C ARG A 108 -23.57 14.04 -3.45
N HIS A 109 -22.77 13.37 -2.64
CA HIS A 109 -22.10 14.00 -1.50
C HIS A 109 -21.21 15.16 -1.95
N GLN A 110 -21.17 16.21 -1.14
CA GLN A 110 -20.34 17.37 -1.40
C GLN A 110 -18.92 17.06 -0.92
N GLY A 111 -18.02 16.80 -1.87
CA GLY A 111 -16.68 16.26 -1.65
C GLY A 111 -16.39 15.25 -2.75
N GLY A 112 -15.13 14.94 -3.05
CA GLY A 112 -14.85 13.78 -3.90
C GLY A 112 -15.30 12.48 -3.23
N MET A 113 -14.85 11.34 -3.76
CA MET A 113 -14.92 10.07 -3.04
C MET A 113 -14.23 10.25 -1.67
N CYS A 114 -14.91 9.84 -0.60
CA CYS A 114 -14.31 9.81 0.72
C CYS A 114 -13.37 8.59 0.84
N VAL A 115 -12.62 8.50 1.95
CA VAL A 115 -11.72 7.36 2.18
C VAL A 115 -12.48 6.04 2.24
N ALA A 116 -13.73 6.04 2.76
CA ALA A 116 -14.57 4.85 2.77
C ALA A 116 -14.97 4.43 1.33
N ASP A 117 -15.43 5.37 0.51
CA ASP A 117 -15.74 5.11 -0.90
C ASP A 117 -14.52 4.58 -1.66
N LEU A 118 -13.32 5.14 -1.41
CA LEU A 118 -12.09 4.68 -2.02
C LEU A 118 -11.66 3.28 -1.55
N ARG A 119 -12.03 2.86 -0.33
CA ARG A 119 -11.74 1.48 0.13
C ARG A 119 -12.53 0.46 -0.67
N GLU A 120 -13.78 0.77 -0.99
CA GLU A 120 -14.70 -0.14 -1.67
C GLU A 120 -14.61 -0.06 -3.21
N ALA A 121 -14.13 1.06 -3.75
CA ALA A 121 -14.03 1.25 -5.19
C ALA A 121 -12.92 0.41 -5.84
N GLU A 122 -13.21 -0.11 -7.04
CA GLU A 122 -12.22 -0.67 -7.94
C GLU A 122 -11.33 0.43 -8.52
N LYS A 123 -10.07 0.09 -8.83
CA LYS A 123 -9.07 1.08 -9.24
C LYS A 123 -9.45 1.82 -10.52
N GLU A 124 -10.15 1.14 -11.42
CA GLU A 124 -10.62 1.63 -12.71
C GLU A 124 -11.71 2.70 -12.58
N ASP A 125 -12.47 2.68 -11.48
CA ASP A 125 -13.57 3.61 -11.21
C ASP A 125 -13.11 4.87 -10.47
N VAL A 126 -11.89 4.86 -9.94
CA VAL A 126 -11.33 5.98 -9.17
C VAL A 126 -10.86 7.08 -10.12
N PRO A 127 -11.17 8.37 -9.86
CA PRO A 127 -10.59 9.46 -10.64
C PRO A 127 -9.06 9.46 -10.56
N ALA A 128 -8.36 9.72 -11.67
CA ALA A 128 -6.89 9.67 -11.73
C ALA A 128 -6.17 10.51 -10.65
N ILE A 129 -6.76 11.64 -10.23
CA ILE A 129 -6.25 12.49 -9.15
C ILE A 129 -6.21 11.79 -7.78
N LEU A 130 -7.04 10.76 -7.58
CA LEU A 130 -7.13 9.98 -6.34
C LEU A 130 -6.37 8.65 -6.39
N TYR A 131 -5.75 8.28 -7.53
CA TYR A 131 -5.02 7.01 -7.66
C TYR A 131 -3.93 6.81 -6.61
N ASN A 132 -3.17 7.85 -6.29
CA ASN A 132 -2.12 7.76 -5.27
C ASN A 132 -2.71 7.49 -3.88
N ILE A 133 -3.87 8.07 -3.56
CA ILE A 133 -4.56 7.87 -2.29
C ILE A 133 -5.11 6.44 -2.23
N LYS A 134 -5.77 5.98 -3.30
CA LYS A 134 -6.28 4.61 -3.43
C LYS A 134 -5.16 3.58 -3.27
N ASN A 135 -4.07 3.71 -4.01
CA ASN A 135 -2.92 2.80 -3.89
C ASN A 135 -2.34 2.78 -2.47
N LYS A 136 -2.31 3.93 -1.77
CA LYS A 136 -1.85 4.00 -0.38
C LYS A 136 -2.79 3.23 0.57
N ILE A 137 -4.10 3.42 0.43
CA ILE A 137 -5.13 2.70 1.20
C ILE A 137 -5.02 1.19 0.97
N ASP A 138 -4.92 0.76 -0.29
CA ASP A 138 -4.84 -0.66 -0.65
C ASP A 138 -3.56 -1.31 -0.11
N ASN A 139 -2.44 -0.61 -0.19
CA ASN A 139 -1.16 -1.09 0.36
C ASN A 139 -1.19 -1.18 1.89
N GLU A 140 -1.83 -0.24 2.56
CA GLU A 140 -2.04 -0.29 4.01
C GLU A 140 -2.89 -1.49 4.39
N TYR A 141 -4.03 -1.70 3.72
CA TYR A 141 -4.91 -2.85 3.97
C TYR A 141 -4.20 -4.19 3.73
N LYS A 142 -3.47 -4.33 2.61
CA LYS A 142 -2.65 -5.51 2.32
C LYS A 142 -1.58 -5.75 3.39
N SER A 143 -0.93 -4.69 3.85
CA SER A 143 0.10 -4.78 4.90
C SER A 143 -0.50 -5.25 6.22
N THR A 144 -1.63 -4.68 6.64
CA THR A 144 -2.35 -5.10 7.85
C THR A 144 -2.84 -6.54 7.75
N SER A 145 -3.37 -6.95 6.60
CA SER A 145 -3.83 -8.32 6.37
C SER A 145 -2.68 -9.34 6.48
N LYS A 146 -1.53 -9.08 5.83
CA LYS A 146 -0.33 -9.93 5.95
C LYS A 146 0.19 -10.00 7.38
N PHE A 147 0.15 -8.91 8.13
CA PHE A 147 0.55 -8.88 9.54
C PHE A 147 -0.39 -9.72 10.42
N HIS A 148 -1.71 -9.61 10.25
CA HIS A 148 -2.66 -10.44 10.99
C HIS A 148 -2.52 -11.93 10.64
N GLN A 149 -2.31 -12.26 9.36
CA GLN A 149 -2.02 -13.62 8.94
C GLN A 149 -0.79 -14.19 9.67
N MET A 150 0.28 -13.40 9.79
CA MET A 150 1.47 -13.80 10.56
C MET A 150 1.14 -14.06 12.04
N LEU A 151 0.32 -13.21 12.68
CA LEU A 151 -0.10 -13.44 14.07
C LEU A 151 -0.89 -14.74 14.24
N ASP A 152 -1.75 -15.07 13.29
CA ASP A 152 -2.51 -16.32 13.30
C ASP A 152 -1.62 -17.54 13.07
N GLU A 153 -0.64 -17.46 12.16
CA GLU A 153 0.37 -18.50 11.98
C GLU A 153 1.21 -18.73 13.24
N ILE A 154 1.55 -17.68 13.98
CA ILE A 154 2.23 -17.79 15.28
C ILE A 154 1.33 -18.52 16.29
N ARG A 155 0.06 -18.13 16.40
CA ARG A 155 -0.90 -18.79 17.30
C ARG A 155 -1.06 -20.27 16.99
N MET A 156 -0.98 -20.65 15.72
CA MET A 156 -1.11 -22.03 15.25
C MET A 156 0.22 -22.80 15.21
N ASN A 157 1.36 -22.18 15.56
CA ASN A 157 2.71 -22.73 15.40
C ASN A 157 3.03 -23.19 13.96
N LEU A 158 2.47 -22.49 12.97
CA LEU A 158 2.66 -22.76 11.54
C LEU A 158 3.69 -21.82 10.88
N LEU A 159 4.28 -20.89 11.64
CA LEU A 159 5.20 -19.91 11.09
C LEU A 159 6.48 -20.58 10.55
N THR A 160 6.65 -20.57 9.24
CA THR A 160 7.84 -21.08 8.56
C THR A 160 8.96 -20.04 8.51
N GLY A 161 10.21 -20.50 8.53
CA GLY A 161 11.37 -19.64 8.29
C GLY A 161 11.47 -19.17 6.84
N ILE A 162 12.13 -18.03 6.62
CA ILE A 162 12.45 -17.53 5.28
C ILE A 162 13.71 -18.24 4.79
N ARG A 163 13.73 -18.64 3.51
CA ARG A 163 14.94 -19.13 2.84
C ARG A 163 15.78 -17.95 2.37
N VAL A 164 16.95 -17.75 2.96
CA VAL A 164 17.87 -16.68 2.54
C VAL A 164 19.01 -17.30 1.74
N ILE A 165 19.09 -16.96 0.46
CA ILE A 165 20.12 -17.44 -0.45
C ILE A 165 21.05 -16.28 -0.75
N TYR A 166 22.36 -16.51 -0.66
CA TYR A 166 23.34 -15.46 -0.85
C TYR A 166 24.32 -15.86 -1.95
N PHE A 167 24.41 -15.06 -3.01
CA PHE A 167 25.38 -15.23 -4.08
C PHE A 167 26.53 -14.22 -3.90
N ILE A 168 27.75 -14.75 -3.75
CA ILE A 168 28.98 -13.95 -3.78
C ILE A 168 29.76 -14.16 -5.06
N GLY A 169 30.53 -13.16 -5.45
CA GLY A 169 31.43 -13.26 -6.60
C GLY A 169 31.83 -11.89 -7.13
N LYS A 170 32.87 -11.86 -7.96
CA LYS A 170 33.40 -10.63 -8.55
C LYS A 170 32.37 -9.89 -9.40
N PRO A 171 32.51 -8.57 -9.63
CA PRO A 171 31.69 -7.87 -10.62
C PRO A 171 31.73 -8.60 -11.97
N GLY A 172 30.59 -8.66 -12.67
CA GLY A 172 30.51 -9.27 -14.01
C GLY A 172 30.46 -10.80 -14.07
N CYS A 173 30.55 -11.55 -12.96
CA CYS A 173 30.53 -13.02 -13.00
C CYS A 173 29.13 -13.67 -13.13
N GLY A 174 28.07 -12.90 -13.36
CA GLY A 174 26.72 -13.47 -13.58
C GLY A 174 25.88 -13.74 -12.33
N LYS A 175 26.22 -13.20 -11.15
CA LYS A 175 25.42 -13.36 -9.90
C LYS A 175 23.92 -13.12 -10.09
N THR A 176 23.57 -11.99 -10.70
CA THR A 176 22.16 -11.61 -10.92
C THR A 176 21.46 -12.64 -11.81
N TYR A 177 22.08 -13.04 -12.92
CA TYR A 177 21.56 -14.08 -13.80
C TYR A 177 21.32 -15.40 -13.06
N ASN A 178 22.29 -15.81 -12.24
CA ASN A 178 22.18 -17.02 -11.42
C ASN A 178 21.09 -16.92 -10.36
N ALA A 179 20.89 -15.76 -9.74
CA ALA A 179 19.81 -15.56 -8.78
C ALA A 179 18.42 -15.80 -9.41
N TYR A 180 18.16 -15.23 -10.60
CA TYR A 180 16.90 -15.47 -11.31
C TYR A 180 16.77 -16.92 -11.76
N THR A 181 17.82 -17.49 -12.37
CA THR A 181 17.83 -18.89 -12.81
C THR A 181 17.55 -19.84 -11.64
N HIS A 182 18.14 -19.55 -10.49
CA HIS A 182 17.93 -20.30 -9.26
C HIS A 182 16.50 -20.15 -8.74
N ALA A 183 15.93 -18.94 -8.76
CA ALA A 183 14.52 -18.73 -8.39
C ALA A 183 13.57 -19.56 -9.26
N PHE A 184 13.80 -19.61 -10.57
CA PHE A 184 13.03 -20.47 -11.48
C PHE A 184 13.23 -21.96 -11.19
N ALA A 185 14.46 -22.39 -10.89
CA ALA A 185 14.74 -23.77 -10.51
C ALA A 185 14.07 -24.19 -9.20
N LEU A 186 13.80 -23.25 -8.29
CA LEU A 186 13.01 -23.46 -7.08
C LEU A 186 11.48 -23.51 -7.34
N GLY A 187 11.05 -23.27 -8.58
CA GLY A 187 9.65 -23.34 -9.00
C GLY A 187 8.89 -22.03 -8.89
N TYR A 188 9.56 -20.89 -8.65
CA TYR A 188 8.90 -19.58 -8.66
C TYR A 188 8.52 -19.17 -10.09
N ALA A 189 7.28 -18.74 -10.28
CA ALA A 189 6.81 -18.15 -11.53
C ALA A 189 7.21 -16.67 -11.63
N ASN A 190 7.06 -16.06 -12.82
CA ASN A 190 7.35 -14.63 -13.02
C ASN A 190 6.53 -13.74 -12.08
N GLU A 191 5.29 -14.14 -11.82
CA GLU A 191 4.33 -13.45 -10.96
C GLU A 191 4.65 -13.58 -9.48
N ASP A 192 5.69 -14.33 -9.09
CA ASP A 192 6.15 -14.52 -7.71
C ASP A 192 7.50 -13.84 -7.41
N ILE A 193 8.25 -13.47 -8.45
CA ILE A 193 9.59 -12.91 -8.35
C ILE A 193 9.53 -11.37 -8.38
N THR A 194 10.09 -10.74 -7.36
CA THR A 194 10.23 -9.29 -7.28
C THR A 194 11.70 -8.90 -7.20
N LYS A 195 12.13 -8.04 -8.11
CA LYS A 195 13.42 -7.35 -8.03
C LYS A 195 13.37 -6.29 -6.94
N VAL A 196 14.39 -6.27 -6.09
CA VAL A 196 14.56 -5.30 -5.01
C VAL A 196 15.85 -4.52 -5.21
N THR A 197 15.70 -3.19 -5.30
CA THR A 197 16.82 -2.25 -5.29
C THR A 197 16.79 -1.49 -3.96
N ILE A 198 17.95 -1.32 -3.33
CA ILE A 198 18.07 -0.60 -2.05
C ILE A 198 18.99 0.59 -2.22
N ASN A 199 18.50 1.79 -1.86
CA ASN A 199 19.26 3.02 -1.95
C ASN A 199 18.96 3.91 -0.75
N ASN A 200 19.98 4.26 0.04
CA ASN A 200 19.86 5.10 1.24
C ASN A 200 18.75 4.63 2.20
N ASN A 201 18.74 3.34 2.55
CA ASN A 201 17.71 2.68 3.34
C ASN A 201 16.30 2.61 2.71
N PHE A 202 16.06 3.14 1.50
CA PHE A 202 14.78 3.00 0.82
C PHE A 202 14.78 1.80 -0.13
N PHE A 203 13.67 1.07 -0.11
CA PHE A 203 13.45 -0.08 -0.97
C PHE A 203 12.63 0.32 -2.20
N GLU A 204 12.99 -0.24 -3.34
CA GLU A 204 12.23 -0.18 -4.57
C GLU A 204 11.94 -1.61 -5.04
N PHE A 205 10.66 -1.90 -5.26
CA PHE A 205 10.16 -3.22 -5.65
C PHE A 205 9.64 -3.16 -7.08
N VAL A 206 10.18 -4.00 -7.96
CA VAL A 206 9.78 -4.07 -9.37
C VAL A 206 9.49 -5.52 -9.75
N GLY A 207 8.33 -5.77 -10.36
CA GLY A 207 7.93 -7.10 -10.81
C GLY A 207 6.64 -7.57 -10.15
N SER A 208 6.71 -8.71 -9.46
CA SER A 208 5.57 -9.41 -8.87
C SER A 208 4.75 -8.59 -7.86
N ILE A 209 3.44 -8.90 -7.80
CA ILE A 209 2.49 -8.41 -6.79
C ILE A 209 2.48 -9.32 -5.55
N ASN A 210 2.84 -10.59 -5.72
CA ASN A 210 2.82 -11.60 -4.65
C ASN A 210 4.03 -11.46 -3.72
N ASP A 211 5.18 -11.05 -4.26
CA ASP A 211 6.44 -10.86 -3.52
C ASP A 211 6.88 -12.13 -2.76
N LYS A 212 6.72 -13.33 -3.35
CA LYS A 212 7.12 -14.59 -2.68
C LYS A 212 8.63 -14.80 -2.70
N CYS A 213 9.29 -14.42 -3.79
CA CYS A 213 10.74 -14.47 -3.95
C CYS A 213 11.28 -13.07 -4.21
N LEU A 214 12.09 -12.54 -3.29
CA LEU A 214 12.74 -11.25 -3.45
C LEU A 214 14.17 -11.43 -3.93
N ILE A 215 14.57 -10.72 -4.98
CA ILE A 215 15.95 -10.73 -5.48
C ILE A 215 16.58 -9.35 -5.25
N VAL A 216 17.50 -9.28 -4.30
CA VAL A 216 18.28 -8.07 -3.98
C VAL A 216 19.52 -8.06 -4.86
N GLU A 217 19.53 -7.18 -5.84
CA GLU A 217 20.64 -7.03 -6.77
C GLU A 217 21.73 -6.12 -6.19
N GLU A 218 22.99 -6.53 -6.36
CA GLU A 218 24.15 -5.71 -6.05
C GLU A 218 24.18 -5.11 -4.63
N PHE A 219 23.83 -5.91 -3.63
CA PHE A 219 23.82 -5.48 -2.25
C PHE A 219 25.20 -4.99 -1.78
N ARG A 220 25.19 -3.85 -1.08
CA ARG A 220 26.34 -3.23 -0.41
C ARG A 220 25.95 -2.80 1.01
N PRO A 221 26.88 -2.89 1.99
CA PRO A 221 26.63 -2.50 3.37
C PRO A 221 26.13 -1.05 3.54
N SER A 222 26.59 -0.12 2.68
CA SER A 222 26.20 1.29 2.74
C SER A 222 24.74 1.55 2.33
N GLN A 223 24.06 0.59 1.70
CA GLN A 223 22.69 0.76 1.22
C GLN A 223 21.66 0.52 2.31
N LEU A 224 21.97 -0.33 3.30
CA LEU A 224 21.02 -0.75 4.32
C LEU A 224 21.70 -0.85 5.69
N HIS A 225 21.10 -0.21 6.69
CA HIS A 225 21.55 -0.33 8.07
C HIS A 225 21.48 -1.81 8.55
N PRO A 226 22.48 -2.31 9.31
CA PRO A 226 22.53 -3.72 9.72
C PRO A 226 21.25 -4.23 10.40
N SER A 227 20.67 -3.44 11.32
CA SER A 227 19.43 -3.82 12.00
C SER A 227 18.25 -3.99 11.04
N SER A 228 18.22 -3.20 9.96
CA SER A 228 17.19 -3.32 8.92
C SER A 228 17.42 -4.57 8.07
N LEU A 229 18.67 -4.96 7.80
CA LEU A 229 18.98 -6.23 7.11
C LEU A 229 18.54 -7.44 7.94
N LEU A 230 18.80 -7.42 9.26
CA LEU A 230 18.39 -8.50 10.15
C LEU A 230 16.87 -8.66 10.21
N GLN A 231 16.12 -7.54 10.30
CA GLN A 231 14.66 -7.57 10.27
C GLN A 231 14.11 -7.99 8.90
N PHE A 232 14.71 -7.48 7.81
CA PHE A 232 14.32 -7.82 6.44
C PHE A 232 14.48 -9.32 6.14
N THR A 233 15.43 -9.98 6.78
CA THR A 233 15.68 -11.43 6.65
C THR A 233 15.04 -12.26 7.77
N ASP A 234 14.16 -11.68 8.58
CA ASP A 234 13.48 -12.37 9.68
C ASP A 234 12.12 -12.95 9.25
N LYS A 235 11.72 -14.06 9.89
CA LYS A 235 10.47 -14.79 9.58
C LYS A 235 9.19 -14.02 9.90
N TYR A 236 9.28 -12.98 10.72
CA TYR A 236 8.15 -12.12 11.08
C TYR A 236 7.83 -11.05 10.02
N GLY A 237 8.58 -10.99 8.92
CA GLY A 237 8.41 -9.94 7.93
C GLY A 237 8.89 -8.57 8.40
N TYR A 238 8.91 -7.61 7.48
CA TYR A 238 9.50 -6.31 7.69
C TYR A 238 8.71 -5.21 6.98
N SER A 239 8.55 -4.07 7.64
CA SER A 239 7.93 -2.88 7.06
C SER A 239 9.01 -2.05 6.34
N CYS A 240 9.22 -2.34 5.05
CA CYS A 240 10.22 -1.67 4.25
C CYS A 240 9.82 -0.21 3.98
N PRO A 241 10.66 0.78 4.31
CA PRO A 241 10.45 2.15 3.86
C PRO A 241 10.59 2.22 2.33
N ILE A 242 9.56 2.76 1.67
CA ILE A 242 9.55 3.04 0.23
C ILE A 242 9.37 4.54 0.03
N LYS A 243 9.63 5.05 -1.18
CA LYS A 243 9.36 6.47 -1.48
C LYS A 243 7.87 6.76 -1.28
N GLY A 244 7.54 7.60 -0.28
CA GLY A 244 6.17 8.02 0.01
C GLY A 244 5.36 7.10 0.92
N GLY A 245 5.98 6.10 1.56
CA GLY A 245 5.28 5.24 2.52
C GLY A 245 6.08 4.04 3.00
N PHE A 246 5.35 2.98 3.35
CA PHE A 246 5.93 1.70 3.78
C PHE A 246 5.24 0.55 3.04
N LYS A 247 5.97 -0.53 2.81
CA LYS A 247 5.45 -1.80 2.27
C LYS A 247 5.83 -2.92 3.23
N TYR A 248 4.85 -3.59 3.81
CA TYR A 248 5.13 -4.78 4.62
C TYR A 248 5.38 -5.99 3.71
N VAL A 249 6.55 -6.62 3.88
CA VAL A 249 6.99 -7.79 3.10
C VAL A 249 7.30 -8.95 4.03
N ARG A 250 6.89 -10.16 3.60
CA ARG A 250 7.19 -11.42 4.28
C ARG A 250 7.30 -12.53 3.21
N PRO A 251 8.41 -12.53 2.45
CA PRO A 251 8.62 -13.47 1.37
C PRO A 251 8.91 -14.88 1.90
N GLU A 252 8.77 -15.88 1.05
CA GLU A 252 9.23 -17.24 1.32
C GLU A 252 10.74 -17.36 1.13
N THR A 253 11.27 -16.67 0.10
CA THR A 253 12.68 -16.68 -0.28
C THR A 253 13.21 -15.27 -0.50
N ILE A 254 14.42 -14.99 0.00
CA ILE A 254 15.20 -13.80 -0.32
C ILE A 254 16.52 -14.25 -0.93
N ILE A 255 16.82 -13.80 -2.14
CA ILE A 255 18.10 -14.05 -2.82
C ILE A 255 18.88 -12.74 -2.84
N ILE A 256 20.07 -12.72 -2.24
CA ILE A 256 20.93 -11.55 -2.14
C ILE A 256 22.18 -11.75 -3.00
N CYS A 257 22.45 -10.83 -3.91
CA CYS A 257 23.66 -10.82 -4.71
C CYS A 257 24.63 -9.78 -4.20
N SER A 258 25.85 -10.16 -3.80
CA SER A 258 26.87 -9.20 -3.36
C SER A 258 28.26 -9.55 -3.89
N ILE A 259 29.16 -8.57 -3.84
CA ILE A 259 30.62 -8.81 -4.03
C ILE A 259 31.32 -9.09 -2.69
N MET A 260 30.63 -8.88 -1.57
CA MET A 260 31.19 -9.02 -0.22
C MET A 260 30.68 -10.28 0.44
N HIS A 261 31.59 -11.00 1.10
CA HIS A 261 31.25 -12.13 1.95
C HIS A 261 30.39 -11.67 3.14
N PRO A 262 29.33 -12.41 3.54
CA PRO A 262 28.41 -12.00 4.59
C PRO A 262 29.11 -11.74 5.94
N SER A 263 30.13 -12.53 6.29
CA SER A 263 30.92 -12.33 7.52
C SER A 263 31.75 -11.03 7.54
N ARG A 264 31.83 -10.31 6.41
CA ARG A 264 32.64 -9.09 6.26
C ARG A 264 31.82 -7.88 5.80
N LEU A 265 30.49 -7.96 5.87
CA LEU A 265 29.61 -6.89 5.39
C LEU A 265 29.82 -5.60 6.19
N TYR A 266 29.71 -5.65 7.51
CA TYR A 266 29.82 -4.47 8.37
C TYR A 266 31.11 -4.54 9.18
N ARG A 267 32.11 -3.71 8.83
CA ARG A 267 33.47 -3.76 9.42
C ARG A 267 33.61 -2.97 10.72
N GLU A 268 32.90 -1.86 10.84
CA GLU A 268 33.12 -0.87 11.92
C GLU A 268 32.24 -1.11 13.14
N GLU A 269 31.16 -1.88 12.98
CA GLU A 269 30.24 -2.24 14.05
C GLU A 269 29.87 -3.73 14.00
N LYS A 270 30.38 -4.48 14.98
CA LYS A 270 29.83 -5.73 15.52
C LYS A 270 29.95 -6.97 14.62
N ASP A 271 31.01 -7.75 14.85
CA ASP A 271 31.09 -9.15 14.42
C ASP A 271 29.81 -9.93 14.75
N GLU A 272 29.21 -9.63 15.89
CA GLU A 272 27.92 -10.16 16.32
C GLU A 272 26.80 -9.94 15.26
N LEU A 273 26.73 -8.78 14.61
CA LEU A 273 25.71 -8.51 13.58
C LEU A 273 25.95 -9.32 12.32
N ASN A 274 27.21 -9.41 11.88
CA ASN A 274 27.58 -10.23 10.73
C ASN A 274 27.29 -11.71 11.02
N GLU A 275 27.55 -12.19 12.23
CA GLU A 275 27.18 -13.54 12.67
C GLU A 275 25.67 -13.76 12.69
N GLN A 276 24.90 -12.83 13.28
CA GLN A 276 23.45 -12.90 13.31
C GLN A 276 22.83 -12.95 11.91
N PHE A 277 23.39 -12.19 10.95
CA PHE A 277 22.97 -12.25 9.56
C PHE A 277 23.40 -13.57 8.90
N THR A 278 24.65 -13.98 9.12
CA THR A 278 25.19 -15.22 8.55
C THR A 278 24.38 -16.45 8.98
N ARG A 279 23.91 -16.51 10.23
CA ARG A 279 23.04 -17.58 10.74
C ARG A 279 21.66 -17.65 10.05
N ARG A 280 21.22 -16.57 9.39
CA ARG A 280 19.96 -16.53 8.63
C ARG A 280 20.13 -17.02 7.19
N ILE A 281 21.36 -17.00 6.67
CA ILE A 281 21.66 -17.49 5.32
C ILE A 281 21.51 -19.01 5.29
N THR A 282 20.54 -19.48 4.51
CA THR A 282 20.25 -20.90 4.29
C THR A 282 21.24 -21.54 3.31
N HIS A 283 21.58 -20.81 2.24
CA HIS A 283 22.54 -21.26 1.22
C HIS A 283 23.47 -20.11 0.83
N LEU A 284 24.77 -20.38 0.77
CA LEU A 284 25.78 -19.45 0.27
C LEU A 284 26.43 -20.05 -0.98
N TYR A 285 26.40 -19.31 -2.08
CA TYR A 285 26.96 -19.73 -3.35
C TYR A 285 28.08 -18.78 -3.79
N GLU A 286 29.21 -19.35 -4.20
CA GLU A 286 30.28 -18.60 -4.88
C GLU A 286 30.13 -18.75 -6.39
N VAL A 287 30.07 -17.61 -7.08
CA VAL A 287 29.89 -17.51 -8.53
C VAL A 287 31.23 -17.28 -9.22
N GLU A 288 31.54 -18.19 -10.13
CA GLU A 288 32.76 -18.21 -10.92
C GLU A 288 32.62 -17.38 -12.21
N ASN A 289 33.74 -17.10 -12.90
CA ASN A 289 33.74 -16.22 -14.08
C ASN A 289 32.99 -16.79 -15.30
N ASP A 290 32.75 -18.09 -15.33
CA ASP A 290 32.01 -18.78 -16.39
C ASP A 290 30.49 -18.83 -16.12
N HIS A 291 30.02 -18.04 -15.15
CA HIS A 291 28.65 -18.03 -14.64
C HIS A 291 28.22 -19.32 -13.95
N SER A 292 29.11 -20.30 -13.75
CA SER A 292 28.81 -21.40 -12.84
C SER A 292 28.84 -20.92 -11.39
N TYR A 293 28.21 -21.68 -10.50
CA TYR A 293 28.28 -21.40 -9.07
C TYR A 293 28.35 -22.70 -8.29
N LYS A 294 29.05 -22.66 -7.15
CA LYS A 294 29.19 -23.78 -6.22
C LYS A 294 28.70 -23.36 -4.84
N GLU A 295 28.04 -24.26 -4.15
CA GLU A 295 27.67 -24.02 -2.76
C GLU A 295 28.93 -24.04 -1.91
N ILE A 296 29.06 -23.05 -1.04
CA ILE A 296 30.12 -22.99 -0.03
C ILE A 296 29.47 -23.00 1.35
N PHE A 297 30.03 -23.79 2.24
CA PHE A 297 29.47 -23.93 3.57
C PHE A 297 30.03 -22.83 4.47
N LEU A 298 29.13 -22.08 5.10
CA LEU A 298 29.45 -20.95 5.99
C LEU A 298 30.37 -21.31 7.15
N ASN A 299 30.34 -22.58 7.58
CA ASN A 299 31.15 -23.08 8.67
C ASN A 299 32.46 -23.72 8.20
N GLN A 300 32.78 -23.72 6.91
CA GLN A 300 33.96 -24.45 6.42
C GLN A 300 35.26 -23.73 6.82
N VAL A 301 36.14 -24.42 7.54
CA VAL A 301 37.46 -23.93 7.95
C VAL A 301 38.46 -24.22 6.85
N TYR A 302 39.27 -23.22 6.50
CA TYR A 302 40.32 -23.31 5.49
C TYR A 302 41.69 -23.02 6.09
N ILE A 303 42.72 -23.80 5.74
CA ILE A 303 44.13 -23.47 6.02
C ILE A 303 44.91 -23.64 4.71
N GLY A 304 45.75 -22.65 4.40
CA GLY A 304 46.51 -22.62 3.14
C GLY A 304 45.61 -22.67 1.89
N GLY A 305 44.37 -22.19 1.98
CA GLY A 305 43.38 -22.22 0.88
C GLY A 305 42.71 -23.58 0.65
N ARG A 306 42.94 -24.58 1.50
CA ARG A 306 42.28 -25.90 1.42
C ARG A 306 41.24 -26.06 2.54
N PRO A 307 40.04 -26.61 2.26
CA PRO A 307 39.05 -26.89 3.29
C PRO A 307 39.50 -28.09 4.13
N ILE A 308 39.42 -27.97 5.46
CA ILE A 308 39.87 -29.03 6.38
C ILE A 308 38.73 -29.57 7.25
N GLY A 309 37.64 -28.81 7.38
CA GLY A 309 36.48 -29.27 8.13
C GLY A 309 35.44 -28.18 8.29
N PHE A 310 34.52 -28.40 9.22
CA PHE A 310 33.50 -27.44 9.59
C PHE A 310 33.78 -26.91 11.00
N ARG A 311 33.38 -25.66 11.27
CA ARG A 311 33.25 -25.11 12.60
C ARG A 311 32.16 -25.90 13.32
N THR A 312 32.53 -26.38 14.49
CA THR A 312 31.82 -27.16 15.51
C THR A 312 32.00 -26.39 16.82
N GLU A 313 31.30 -26.78 17.89
CA GLU A 313 31.51 -26.17 19.21
C GLU A 313 32.93 -26.37 19.76
N PHE A 314 33.66 -27.39 19.27
CA PHE A 314 35.02 -27.70 19.71
C PHE A 314 36.10 -26.78 19.11
N ASN A 315 35.84 -26.17 17.96
CA ASN A 315 36.83 -25.38 17.20
C ASN A 315 36.32 -23.95 16.97
N GLN A 316 35.70 -23.32 17.97
CA GLN A 316 35.34 -21.88 17.99
C GLN A 316 36.52 -20.95 18.36
N LEU A 317 37.75 -21.46 18.38
CA LEU A 317 38.92 -20.64 18.74
C LEU A 317 39.23 -19.63 17.61
N GLU A 318 39.57 -18.40 18.00
CA GLU A 318 39.96 -17.33 17.07
C GLU A 318 41.28 -17.66 16.35
N GLU A 319 42.13 -18.46 16.99
CA GLU A 319 43.42 -18.92 16.48
C GLU A 319 43.42 -20.46 16.45
N TYR A 320 43.93 -21.03 15.36
CA TYR A 320 44.14 -22.47 15.24
C TYR A 320 45.64 -22.73 15.10
N GLU A 321 46.20 -23.52 16.01
CA GLU A 321 47.51 -24.12 15.79
C GLU A 321 47.31 -25.47 15.10
N VAL A 322 47.86 -25.63 13.89
CA VAL A 322 47.93 -26.93 13.23
C VAL A 322 49.35 -27.43 13.28
N THR A 323 49.62 -28.31 14.23
CA THR A 323 50.88 -29.05 14.30
C THR A 323 50.82 -30.26 13.37
N ASN A 324 51.72 -30.30 12.39
CA ASN A 324 51.98 -31.52 11.63
C ASN A 324 53.10 -32.30 12.34
N ASP A 325 52.72 -33.22 13.22
CA ASP A 325 53.69 -33.98 14.02
C ASP A 325 54.33 -35.16 13.26
N TRP A 326 54.09 -35.28 11.95
CA TRP A 326 54.61 -36.38 11.14
C TRP A 326 56.15 -36.34 10.99
N ASP A 327 56.76 -35.15 11.01
CA ASP A 327 58.21 -34.98 10.82
C ASP A 327 58.89 -34.15 11.94
N GLY A 328 58.14 -33.79 13.00
CA GLY A 328 58.65 -32.97 14.10
C GLY A 328 58.84 -31.48 13.77
N THR A 329 58.34 -31.00 12.63
CA THR A 329 58.39 -29.57 12.28
C THR A 329 57.09 -28.85 12.69
N ARG A 330 57.23 -27.79 13.51
CA ARG A 330 56.10 -26.93 13.90
C ARG A 330 55.90 -25.83 12.86
N THR A 331 54.69 -25.75 12.30
CA THR A 331 54.26 -24.60 11.50
C THR A 331 53.10 -23.92 12.21
N VAL A 332 53.33 -22.72 12.73
CA VAL A 332 52.26 -21.87 13.27
C VAL A 332 51.68 -21.06 12.12
N ILE A 333 50.38 -21.16 11.88
CA ILE A 333 49.66 -20.35 10.89
C ILE A 333 48.68 -19.48 11.67
N ASN A 334 48.97 -18.19 11.77
CA ASN A 334 48.06 -17.20 12.35
C ASN A 334 46.90 -16.88 11.41
#